data_AF-I1CNL0-F1
#
_entry.id   AF-I1CNL0-F1
#
_cell.length_a   1.000
_cell.length_b   1.000
_cell.length_c   1.000
_cell.angle_alpha   90.00
_cell.angle_beta   90.00
_cell.angle_gamma   90.00
#
_symmetry.space_group_name_H-M   'P 1'
#
loop_
_entity.id
_entity.type
_entity.pdbx_description
1 polymer ?
#
loop_
_entity_poly.entity_id
_entity_poly.type
_entity_poly.pdbx_seq_one_letter_code
_entity_poly.pdbx_strand_id
1 'polypeptide(L)'
;MQSGCYIPFHEPPSVTSTPTPTVSFSTEQSHLIDQAIQGLLNQVYQYCTISFGLASSPFVFTKVCRPILEHFYSQSFRISAYLDDWILAASTKQLAIQQVLAVVALLQQLGWMVNFKKSILTPTQQLGHLGFVSNTSTMTASLPMKKLRDIRRSIKQALDHPHRQSTRVTPAIRVDDAVGRTNEVIVTGLQSKQLN
;
A
#
# COMPACT_ATOMS: atom_id res chain seq x y z
N MET A 1 64.75 -12.14 -12.66
CA MET A 1 63.57 -11.53 -11.98
C MET A 1 62.60 -11.15 -13.10
N GLN A 2 61.39 -11.66 -13.27
CA GLN A 2 60.48 -12.40 -12.41
C GLN A 2 59.88 -13.58 -13.19
N SER A 3 59.76 -14.71 -12.50
CA SER A 3 59.11 -15.94 -12.91
C SER A 3 57.59 -15.73 -12.92
N GLY A 4 56.92 -16.07 -14.02
CA GLY A 4 55.46 -16.08 -14.11
C GLY A 4 54.89 -17.16 -13.19
N CYS A 5 54.09 -16.76 -12.21
CA CYS A 5 53.41 -17.65 -11.28
C CYS A 5 52.18 -18.24 -11.98
N TYR A 6 52.24 -19.53 -12.31
CA TYR A 6 51.13 -20.32 -12.82
C TYR A 6 50.16 -20.59 -11.66
N ILE A 7 48.92 -20.10 -11.78
CA ILE A 7 47.85 -20.34 -10.81
C ILE A 7 47.03 -21.53 -11.34
N PRO A 8 47.00 -22.69 -10.66
CA PRO A 8 46.21 -23.81 -11.13
C PRO A 8 44.72 -23.47 -11.01
N PHE A 9 44.00 -23.63 -12.12
CA PHE A 9 42.54 -23.55 -12.15
C PHE A 9 41.99 -24.67 -11.27
N HIS A 10 41.38 -24.31 -10.15
CA HIS A 10 40.70 -25.26 -9.28
C HIS A 10 39.44 -25.73 -10.02
N GLU A 11 39.40 -27.01 -10.37
CA GLU A 11 38.26 -27.64 -11.00
C GLU A 11 37.02 -27.47 -10.09
N PRO A 12 35.86 -27.02 -10.62
CA PRO A 12 34.67 -26.87 -9.80
C PRO A 12 34.22 -28.26 -9.30
N PRO A 13 33.79 -28.39 -8.03
CA PRO A 13 33.38 -29.68 -7.51
C PRO A 13 32.19 -30.20 -8.30
N SER A 14 32.23 -31.50 -8.62
CA SER A 14 31.19 -32.21 -9.35
C SER A 14 29.84 -32.02 -8.65
N VAL A 15 28.84 -31.49 -9.35
CA VAL A 15 27.47 -31.40 -8.84
C VAL A 15 26.88 -32.80 -8.79
N THR A 16 27.05 -33.48 -7.67
CA THR A 16 26.35 -34.72 -7.36
C THR A 16 24.91 -34.37 -7.01
N SER A 17 24.00 -34.43 -7.98
CA SER A 17 22.55 -34.43 -7.76
C SER A 17 22.13 -35.76 -7.10
N THR A 18 22.42 -35.90 -5.82
CA THR A 18 21.75 -36.90 -4.99
C THR A 18 20.39 -36.33 -4.60
N PRO A 19 19.25 -36.98 -4.93
CA PRO A 19 17.98 -36.56 -4.39
C PRO A 19 18.06 -36.70 -2.87
N THR A 20 17.96 -35.58 -2.16
CA THR A 20 17.82 -35.58 -0.70
C THR A 20 16.65 -36.52 -0.37
N PRO A 21 16.84 -37.55 0.47
CA PRO A 21 15.74 -38.44 0.82
C PRO A 21 14.65 -37.58 1.48
N THR A 22 13.48 -37.53 0.85
CA THR A 22 12.26 -37.02 1.48
C THR A 22 12.02 -37.90 2.70
N VAL A 23 12.42 -37.42 3.88
CA VAL A 23 12.17 -38.12 5.14
C VAL A 23 10.65 -38.18 5.30
N SER A 24 10.08 -39.36 5.08
CA SER A 24 8.68 -39.63 5.38
C SER A 24 8.45 -39.38 6.86
N PHE A 25 7.50 -38.49 7.20
CA PHE A 25 7.08 -38.27 8.58
C PHE A 25 6.82 -39.61 9.26
N SER A 26 7.31 -39.80 10.49
CA SER A 26 6.98 -41.00 11.25
C SER A 26 5.47 -41.04 11.49
N THR A 27 4.89 -42.23 11.62
CA THR A 27 3.44 -42.39 11.88
C THR A 27 2.99 -41.59 13.10
N GLU A 28 3.86 -41.45 14.10
CA GLU A 28 3.64 -40.66 15.31
C GLU A 28 3.58 -39.15 15.00
N GLN A 29 4.46 -38.64 14.13
CA GLN A 29 4.42 -37.24 13.69
C GLN A 29 3.18 -36.94 12.85
N SER A 30 2.79 -37.85 11.94
CA SER A 30 1.56 -37.71 11.16
C SER A 30 0.33 -37.69 12.06
N HIS A 31 0.28 -38.55 13.08
CA HIS A 31 -0.83 -38.58 14.04
C HIS A 31 -0.93 -37.30 14.87
N LEU A 32 0.20 -36.74 15.30
CA LEU A 32 0.23 -35.46 16.02
C LEU A 32 -0.21 -34.29 15.14
N ILE A 33 0.15 -34.29 13.86
CA ILE A 33 -0.31 -33.28 12.89
C ILE A 33 -1.82 -33.40 12.70
N ASP A 34 -2.35 -34.61 12.53
CA ASP A 34 -3.79 -34.84 12.38
C ASP A 34 -4.56 -34.41 13.64
N GLN A 35 -4.04 -34.73 14.84
CA GLN A 35 -4.61 -34.26 16.10
C GLN A 35 -4.58 -32.73 16.23
N ALA A 36 -3.50 -32.07 15.81
CA ALA A 36 -3.39 -30.61 15.83
C ALA A 36 -4.37 -29.96 14.84
N ILE A 37 -4.53 -30.53 13.64
CA ILE A 37 -5.50 -30.08 12.65
C ILE A 37 -6.92 -30.25 13.19
N GLN A 38 -7.26 -31.41 13.75
CA GLN A 38 -8.58 -31.64 14.36
C GLN A 38 -8.85 -30.67 15.53
N GLY A 39 -7.84 -30.39 16.35
CA GLY A 39 -7.93 -29.39 17.41
C GLY A 39 -8.19 -27.98 16.88
N LEU A 40 -7.60 -27.62 15.73
CA LEU A 40 -7.84 -26.34 15.06
C LEU A 40 -9.25 -26.27 14.44
N LEU A 41 -9.68 -27.34 13.77
CA LEU A 41 -10.98 -27.43 13.11
C LEU A 41 -12.16 -27.43 14.09
N ASN A 42 -11.93 -27.80 15.35
CA ASN A 42 -12.96 -27.80 16.40
C ASN A 42 -13.05 -26.47 17.16
N GLN A 43 -12.39 -25.40 16.69
CA GLN A 43 -12.46 -24.06 17.28
C GLN A 43 -13.11 -23.05 16.32
N VAL A 44 -13.94 -22.18 16.89
CA VAL A 44 -14.53 -21.04 16.15
C VAL A 44 -13.66 -19.82 16.40
N TYR A 45 -13.09 -19.27 15.33
CA TYR A 45 -12.31 -18.05 15.35
C TYR A 45 -13.15 -16.89 14.86
N GLN A 46 -13.09 -15.77 15.57
CA GLN A 46 -13.72 -14.52 15.16
C GLN A 46 -12.66 -13.44 14.99
N TYR A 47 -12.82 -12.61 13.96
CA TYR A 47 -11.97 -11.45 13.80
C TYR A 47 -12.23 -10.42 14.91
N CYS A 48 -11.17 -10.00 15.60
CA CYS A 48 -11.19 -8.91 16.58
C CYS A 48 -11.24 -7.52 15.92
N THR A 49 -10.97 -7.48 14.62
CA THR A 49 -10.91 -6.28 13.80
C THR A 49 -11.75 -6.42 12.55
N ILE A 50 -11.95 -5.33 11.83
CA ILE A 50 -12.52 -5.40 10.49
C ILE A 50 -11.63 -6.30 9.60
N SER A 51 -12.22 -7.31 8.95
CA SER A 51 -11.45 -8.26 8.16
C SER A 51 -11.13 -7.67 6.78
N PHE A 52 -9.88 -7.82 6.36
CA PHE A 52 -9.47 -7.50 4.99
C PHE A 52 -10.10 -8.52 4.03
N GLY A 53 -10.74 -8.04 2.96
CA GLY A 53 -11.39 -8.88 1.95
C GLY A 53 -12.90 -9.08 2.14
N LEU A 54 -13.47 -8.66 3.27
CA LEU A 54 -14.92 -8.63 3.43
C LEU A 54 -15.53 -7.45 2.66
N ALA A 55 -16.59 -7.71 1.90
CA ALA A 55 -17.22 -6.72 1.02
C ALA A 55 -17.79 -5.51 1.77
N SER A 56 -18.20 -5.68 3.03
CA SER A 56 -18.73 -4.60 3.88
C SER A 56 -17.62 -3.77 4.55
N SER A 57 -16.37 -4.23 4.55
CA SER A 57 -15.29 -3.57 5.27
C SER A 57 -15.06 -2.12 4.83
N PRO A 58 -15.00 -1.80 3.52
CA PRO A 58 -14.85 -0.41 3.06
C PRO A 58 -16.03 0.49 3.49
N PHE A 59 -17.25 -0.06 3.52
CA PHE A 59 -18.45 0.67 3.92
C PHE A 59 -18.39 1.05 5.41
N VAL A 60 -18.09 0.08 6.27
CA VAL A 60 -17.97 0.32 7.72
C VAL A 60 -16.83 1.32 7.99
N PHE A 61 -15.68 1.17 7.33
CA PHE A 61 -14.56 2.10 7.47
C PHE A 61 -14.97 3.54 7.11
N THR A 62 -15.68 3.71 5.99
CA THR A 62 -16.19 5.03 5.56
C THR A 62 -17.17 5.61 6.57
N LYS A 63 -18.03 4.78 7.18
CA LYS A 63 -18.97 5.21 8.22
C LYS A 63 -18.26 5.69 9.48
N VAL A 64 -17.17 5.04 9.87
CA VAL A 64 -16.34 5.44 11.03
C VAL A 64 -15.56 6.73 10.73
N CYS A 65 -15.06 6.90 9.51
CA CYS A 65 -14.29 8.11 9.14
C CYS A 65 -15.15 9.35 9.00
N ARG A 66 -16.39 9.20 8.53
CA ARG A 66 -17.30 10.32 8.25
C ARG A 66 -17.40 11.36 9.38
N PRO A 67 -17.70 11.01 10.65
CA PRO A 67 -17.79 12.00 11.72
C PRO A 67 -16.46 12.72 12.00
N ILE A 68 -15.32 12.04 11.78
CA ILE A 68 -13.98 12.64 11.93
C ILE A 68 -13.77 13.70 10.84
N LEU A 69 -14.13 13.38 9.60
CA LEU A 69 -14.05 14.32 8.49
C LEU A 69 -15.00 15.51 8.69
N GLU A 70 -16.24 15.26 9.13
CA GLU A 70 -17.22 16.30 9.44
C GLU A 70 -16.73 17.27 10.51
N HIS A 71 -16.05 16.75 11.55
CA HIS A 71 -15.38 17.59 12.56
C HIS A 71 -14.38 18.56 11.92
N PHE A 72 -13.51 18.08 11.03
CA PHE A 72 -12.53 18.92 10.34
C PHE A 72 -13.17 19.87 9.31
N TYR A 73 -14.22 19.43 8.61
CA TYR A 73 -14.96 20.30 7.69
C TYR A 73 -15.62 21.47 8.41
N SER A 74 -16.14 21.25 9.61
CA SER A 74 -16.70 22.34 10.45
C SER A 74 -15.65 23.41 10.81
N GLN A 75 -14.37 23.04 10.79
CA GLN A 75 -13.23 23.93 11.06
C GLN A 75 -12.58 24.48 9.77
N SER A 76 -13.24 24.33 8.62
CA SER A 76 -12.74 24.76 7.30
C SER A 76 -11.45 24.07 6.84
N PHE A 77 -11.18 22.84 7.30
CA PHE A 77 -10.07 22.04 6.79
C PHE A 77 -10.43 21.50 5.41
N ARG A 78 -9.50 21.62 4.46
CA ARG A 78 -9.64 20.96 3.14
C ARG A 78 -9.02 19.58 3.24
N ILE A 79 -9.79 18.61 3.74
CA ILE A 79 -9.35 17.24 3.96
C ILE A 79 -10.17 16.25 3.13
N SER A 80 -9.56 15.18 2.67
CA SER A 80 -10.26 14.04 2.05
C SER A 80 -9.60 12.75 2.51
N ALA A 81 -10.38 11.67 2.59
CA ALA A 81 -9.89 10.37 3.02
C ALA A 81 -10.40 9.30 2.07
N TYR A 82 -9.48 8.46 1.59
CA TYR A 82 -9.78 7.22 0.90
C TYR A 82 -9.23 6.07 1.73
N LEU A 83 -10.11 5.40 2.49
CA LEU A 83 -9.69 4.40 3.47
C LEU A 83 -8.56 4.96 4.36
N ASP A 84 -7.41 4.30 4.36
CA ASP A 84 -6.23 4.64 5.12
C ASP A 84 -5.33 5.69 4.43
N ASP A 85 -5.66 6.15 3.22
CA ASP A 85 -4.95 7.22 2.52
C ASP A 85 -5.68 8.56 2.67
N TRP A 86 -5.16 9.44 3.54
CA TRP A 86 -5.75 10.75 3.82
C TRP A 86 -4.94 11.86 3.16
N ILE A 87 -5.62 12.93 2.78
CA ILE A 87 -5.04 14.08 2.09
C ILE A 87 -5.57 15.38 2.66
N LEU A 88 -4.69 16.38 2.82
CA LEU A 88 -5.06 17.71 3.27
C LEU A 88 -4.50 18.78 2.32
N ALA A 89 -5.17 19.92 2.24
CA ALA A 89 -4.72 21.06 1.46
C ALA A 89 -4.85 22.33 2.29
N ALA A 90 -3.86 23.23 2.17
CA ALA A 90 -3.91 24.51 2.85
C ALA A 90 -3.44 25.64 1.91
N SER A 91 -3.63 26.87 2.33
CA SER A 91 -3.17 28.03 1.57
C SER A 91 -1.70 28.38 1.82
N THR A 92 -1.17 28.02 2.98
CA THR A 92 0.18 28.38 3.43
C THR A 92 0.85 27.23 4.17
N LYS A 93 2.18 27.23 4.14
CA LYS A 93 3.04 26.24 4.79
C LYS A 93 2.77 26.09 6.28
N GLN A 94 2.65 27.21 6.96
CA GLN A 94 2.45 27.28 8.41
C GLN A 94 1.09 26.70 8.79
N LEU A 95 0.03 27.10 8.07
CA LEU A 95 -1.30 26.56 8.29
C LEU A 95 -1.34 25.06 8.04
N ALA A 96 -0.67 24.61 6.98
CA ALA A 96 -0.65 23.21 6.61
C ALA A 96 0.05 22.34 7.68
N ILE A 97 1.17 22.80 8.25
CA ILE A 97 1.83 22.14 9.38
C ILE A 97 0.88 22.08 10.59
N GLN A 98 0.23 23.19 10.93
CA GLN A 98 -0.72 23.26 12.05
C GLN A 98 -1.88 22.28 11.86
N GLN A 99 -2.48 22.25 10.67
CA GLN A 99 -3.61 21.37 10.35
C GLN A 99 -3.21 19.90 10.38
N VAL A 100 -2.05 19.56 9.83
CA VAL A 100 -1.51 18.18 9.88
C VAL A 100 -1.31 17.73 11.32
N LEU A 101 -0.72 18.56 12.18
CA LEU A 101 -0.51 18.23 13.59
C LEU A 101 -1.84 18.03 14.33
N ALA A 102 -2.84 18.88 14.06
CA ALA A 102 -4.18 18.74 14.64
C ALA A 102 -4.85 17.42 14.22
N VAL A 103 -4.76 17.05 12.94
CA VAL A 103 -5.31 15.79 12.42
C VAL A 103 -4.62 14.59 13.05
N VAL A 104 -3.29 14.57 13.08
CA VAL A 104 -2.51 13.48 13.70
C VAL A 104 -2.85 13.34 15.18
N ALA A 105 -2.94 14.44 15.91
CA ALA A 105 -3.27 14.42 17.33
C ALA A 105 -4.66 13.83 17.60
N LEU A 106 -5.69 14.28 16.85
CA LEU A 106 -7.05 13.75 17.01
C LEU A 106 -7.10 12.25 16.68
N LEU A 107 -6.46 11.82 15.60
CA LEU A 107 -6.45 10.41 15.21
C LEU A 107 -5.77 9.54 16.25
N GLN A 108 -4.65 9.98 16.81
CA GLN A 108 -3.99 9.27 17.91
C GLN A 108 -4.88 9.19 19.16
N GLN A 109 -5.61 10.26 19.50
CA GLN A 109 -6.59 10.25 20.60
C GLN A 109 -7.74 9.27 20.36
N LEU A 110 -8.16 9.11 19.10
CA LEU A 110 -9.17 8.13 18.69
C LEU A 110 -8.62 6.69 18.58
N GLY A 111 -7.34 6.46 18.94
CA GLY A 111 -6.71 5.14 18.93
C GLY A 111 -6.17 4.70 17.56
N TRP A 112 -6.07 5.62 16.58
CA TRP A 112 -5.50 5.31 15.28
C TRP A 112 -3.98 5.32 15.32
N MET A 113 -3.37 4.39 14.60
CA MET A 113 -1.92 4.34 14.44
C MET A 113 -1.49 5.04 13.15
N VAL A 114 -0.63 6.04 13.29
CA VAL A 114 -0.08 6.82 12.17
C VAL A 114 1.24 6.22 11.70
N ASN A 115 1.36 5.91 10.41
CA ASN A 115 2.61 5.41 9.84
C ASN A 115 3.54 6.55 9.39
N PHE A 116 4.25 7.15 10.35
CA PHE A 116 5.16 8.27 10.10
C PHE A 116 6.23 8.03 9.03
N LYS A 117 6.63 6.77 8.78
CA LYS A 117 7.61 6.44 7.73
C LYS A 117 7.04 6.56 6.32
N LYS A 118 5.74 6.32 6.16
CA LYS A 118 5.03 6.43 4.88
C LYS A 118 4.31 7.77 4.73
N SER A 119 3.97 8.43 5.83
CA SER A 119 3.32 9.73 5.84
C SER A 119 4.30 10.84 5.43
N ILE A 120 3.80 11.82 4.69
CA ILE A 120 4.51 13.05 4.39
C ILE A 120 3.86 14.15 5.24
N LEU A 121 4.52 14.52 6.34
CA LEU A 121 4.03 15.55 7.27
C LEU A 121 4.57 16.95 6.95
N THR A 122 5.59 17.01 6.11
CA THR A 122 6.15 18.27 5.64
C THR A 122 5.43 18.74 4.39
N PRO A 123 5.12 20.04 4.30
CA PRO A 123 4.52 20.62 3.11
C PRO A 123 5.27 20.32 1.82
N THR A 124 4.54 19.84 0.81
CA THR A 124 5.05 19.59 -0.53
C THR A 124 4.08 20.12 -1.58
N GLN A 125 4.58 20.40 -2.78
CA GLN A 125 3.76 20.77 -3.93
C GLN A 125 3.63 19.63 -4.94
N GLN A 126 4.40 18.56 -4.77
CA GLN A 126 4.35 17.38 -5.61
C GLN A 126 4.15 16.14 -4.76
N LEU A 127 3.10 15.36 -5.05
CA LEU A 127 2.79 14.20 -4.24
C LEU A 127 2.07 13.08 -5.00
N GLY A 128 2.49 11.84 -4.73
CA GLY A 128 1.85 10.62 -5.20
C GLY A 128 0.68 10.19 -4.30
N HIS A 129 -0.56 10.16 -4.81
CA HIS A 129 -1.76 9.72 -4.09
C HIS A 129 -2.67 8.92 -5.02
N LEU A 130 -3.21 7.77 -4.55
CA LEU A 130 -4.08 6.86 -5.32
C LEU A 130 -3.52 6.45 -6.70
N GLY A 131 -2.20 6.37 -6.83
CA GLY A 131 -1.52 5.99 -8.06
C GLY A 131 -1.42 7.10 -9.12
N PHE A 132 -1.64 8.37 -8.73
CA PHE A 132 -1.39 9.57 -9.52
C PHE A 132 -0.36 10.45 -8.80
N VAL A 133 0.36 11.28 -9.54
CA VAL A 133 1.23 12.33 -9.00
C VAL A 133 0.57 13.66 -9.27
N SER A 134 0.17 14.36 -8.20
CA SER A 134 -0.38 15.71 -8.28
C SER A 134 0.75 16.71 -8.10
N ASN A 135 0.81 17.72 -8.97
CA ASN A 135 1.68 18.87 -8.87
C ASN A 135 0.81 20.13 -8.75
N THR A 136 0.90 20.80 -7.60
CA THR A 136 0.08 21.98 -7.29
C THR A 136 0.67 23.26 -7.87
N SER A 137 1.97 23.31 -8.13
CA SER A 137 2.62 24.45 -8.78
C SER A 137 2.14 24.57 -10.23
N THR A 138 1.97 23.43 -10.92
CA THR A 138 1.47 23.37 -12.30
C THR A 138 -0.02 23.10 -12.40
N MET A 139 -0.70 22.82 -11.28
CA MET A 139 -2.11 22.40 -11.22
C MET A 139 -2.40 21.20 -12.13
N THR A 140 -1.51 20.20 -12.14
CA THR A 140 -1.65 19.00 -12.99
C THR A 140 -1.63 17.73 -12.17
N ALA A 141 -2.45 16.75 -12.57
CA ALA A 141 -2.36 15.37 -12.12
C ALA A 141 -1.79 14.52 -13.26
N SER A 142 -0.77 13.72 -12.97
CA SER A 142 -0.06 12.90 -13.95
C SER A 142 0.09 11.46 -13.47
N LEU A 143 0.24 10.51 -14.39
CA LEU A 143 0.55 9.13 -14.03
C LEU A 143 2.04 9.00 -13.74
N PRO A 144 2.44 8.28 -12.66
CA PRO A 144 3.84 7.95 -12.44
C PRO A 144 4.43 7.22 -13.64
N MET A 145 5.67 7.56 -14.03
CA MET A 145 6.36 6.93 -15.17
C MET A 145 6.43 5.41 -15.09
N LYS A 146 6.52 4.85 -13.87
CA LYS A 146 6.45 3.40 -13.66
C LYS A 146 5.11 2.82 -14.15
N LYS A 147 3.99 3.42 -13.75
CA LYS A 147 2.65 2.99 -14.14
C LYS A 147 2.44 3.13 -15.65
N LEU A 148 2.95 4.21 -16.26
CA LEU A 148 2.95 4.36 -17.73
C LEU A 148 3.75 3.26 -18.43
N ARG A 149 4.93 2.88 -17.92
CA ARG A 149 5.73 1.78 -18.46
C ARG A 149 5.03 0.44 -18.32
N ASP A 150 4.39 0.19 -17.19
CA ASP A 150 3.65 -1.06 -16.93
C ASP A 150 2.43 -1.16 -17.87
N ILE A 151 1.65 -0.07 -18.02
CA ILE A 151 0.55 0.00 -18.98
C ILE A 151 1.05 -0.26 -20.41
N ARG A 152 2.12 0.40 -20.85
CA ARG A 152 2.70 0.17 -22.19
C ARG A 152 3.13 -1.29 -22.38
N ARG A 153 3.69 -1.93 -21.35
CA ARG A 153 4.08 -3.35 -21.39
C ARG A 153 2.85 -4.25 -21.52
N SER A 154 1.82 -4.02 -20.71
CA SER A 154 0.58 -4.79 -20.76
C SER A 154 -0.13 -4.65 -22.11
N ILE A 155 -0.13 -3.45 -22.71
CA ILE A 155 -0.67 -3.24 -24.06
C ILE A 155 0.11 -4.05 -25.09
N LYS A 156 1.45 -4.01 -25.07
CA LYS A 156 2.27 -4.82 -25.99
C LYS A 156 1.98 -6.32 -25.84
N GLN A 157 1.93 -6.82 -24.61
CA GLN A 157 1.62 -8.23 -24.34
C GLN A 157 0.24 -8.65 -24.85
N ALA A 158 -0.76 -7.78 -24.70
CA ALA A 158 -2.12 -8.03 -25.19
C ALA A 158 -2.20 -8.02 -26.73
N LEU A 159 -1.43 -7.15 -27.39
CA LEU A 159 -1.33 -7.10 -28.85
C LEU A 159 -0.58 -8.31 -29.41
N ASP A 160 0.50 -8.74 -28.73
CA ASP A 160 1.32 -9.88 -29.14
C ASP A 160 0.60 -11.23 -28.91
N HIS A 161 -0.35 -11.29 -27.97
CA HIS A 161 -1.09 -12.52 -27.59
C HIS A 161 -2.61 -12.26 -27.54
N PRO A 162 -3.28 -12.10 -28.70
CA PRO A 162 -4.68 -11.67 -28.78
C PRO A 162 -5.69 -12.62 -28.10
N HIS A 163 -5.30 -13.87 -27.82
CA HIS A 163 -6.21 -14.91 -27.30
C HIS A 163 -6.21 -15.06 -25.76
N ARG A 164 -5.52 -14.21 -25.00
CA ARG A 164 -5.61 -14.16 -23.54
C ARG A 164 -6.39 -12.93 -23.07
N GLN A 165 -7.70 -12.90 -23.32
CA GLN A 165 -8.57 -11.89 -22.72
C GLN A 165 -9.17 -12.38 -21.41
N SER A 166 -8.81 -11.73 -20.31
CA SER A 166 -9.79 -11.19 -19.35
C SER A 166 -9.06 -10.32 -18.33
N THR A 167 -9.01 -9.02 -18.56
CA THR A 167 -8.97 -8.06 -17.44
C THR A 167 -9.69 -6.81 -17.90
N ARG A 168 -10.81 -6.49 -17.25
CA ARG A 168 -11.57 -5.26 -17.49
C ARG A 168 -10.64 -4.05 -17.36
N VAL A 169 -10.44 -3.33 -18.46
CA VAL A 169 -9.86 -1.99 -18.44
C VAL A 169 -11.01 -1.04 -18.13
N THR A 170 -11.13 -0.57 -16.90
CA THR A 170 -12.05 0.52 -16.58
C THR A 170 -11.49 1.80 -17.22
N PRO A 171 -12.25 2.52 -18.06
CA PRO A 171 -11.79 3.78 -18.64
C PRO A 171 -11.50 4.78 -17.52
N ALA A 172 -10.48 5.61 -17.75
CA ALA A 172 -10.03 6.63 -16.83
C ALA A 172 -11.21 7.49 -16.33
N ILE A 173 -11.32 7.62 -15.01
CA ILE A 173 -12.19 8.60 -14.35
C ILE A 173 -11.67 9.98 -14.75
N ARG A 174 -12.53 10.77 -15.38
CA ARG A 174 -12.33 12.20 -15.59
C ARG A 174 -12.27 12.84 -14.21
N VAL A 175 -11.09 13.35 -13.83
CA VAL A 175 -10.97 14.13 -12.59
C VAL A 175 -11.54 15.49 -12.93
N ASP A 176 -12.81 15.71 -12.62
CA ASP A 176 -13.42 17.03 -12.76
C ASP A 176 -12.68 18.02 -11.84
N ASP A 177 -12.46 19.20 -12.40
CA ASP A 177 -11.70 20.32 -11.82
C ASP A 177 -12.26 20.73 -10.45
N ALA A 178 -11.67 20.20 -9.38
CA ALA A 178 -11.88 20.68 -8.01
C ALA A 178 -10.57 21.03 -7.30
N VAL A 179 -9.48 21.28 -8.05
CA VAL A 179 -8.26 21.89 -7.49
C VAL A 179 -8.42 23.40 -7.57
N GLY A 180 -9.25 23.94 -6.69
CA GLY A 180 -9.28 25.38 -6.46
C GLY A 180 -7.89 25.87 -6.07
N ARG A 181 -7.44 26.98 -6.68
CA ARG A 181 -6.15 27.66 -6.46
C ARG A 181 -5.63 27.48 -5.02
N THR A 182 -4.73 26.52 -4.82
CA THR A 182 -4.00 26.30 -3.56
C THR A 182 -2.54 26.14 -3.86
N ASN A 183 -1.74 27.05 -3.30
CA ASN A 183 -0.30 27.01 -3.49
C ASN A 183 0.40 25.92 -2.66
N GLU A 184 -0.29 25.19 -1.77
CA GLU A 184 0.36 24.16 -0.93
C GLU A 184 -0.60 23.00 -0.54
N VAL A 185 -0.33 21.77 -1.01
CA VAL A 185 -1.17 20.59 -0.70
C VAL A 185 -0.34 19.56 0.07
N ILE A 186 -0.72 19.24 1.30
CA ILE A 186 0.00 18.27 2.14
C ILE A 186 -0.83 17.03 2.38
N VAL A 187 -0.31 15.90 1.94
CA VAL A 187 -1.07 14.68 1.95
C VAL A 187 -0.50 13.75 3.01
N THR A 188 -1.23 13.60 4.10
CA THR A 188 -0.89 12.69 5.19
C THR A 188 -1.48 11.32 4.92
N GLY A 189 -0.77 10.45 4.19
CA GLY A 189 -1.16 9.03 4.11
C GLY A 189 -1.15 8.41 5.51
N LEU A 190 -2.30 7.95 5.99
CA LEU A 190 -2.54 7.56 7.39
C LEU A 190 -2.86 6.07 7.48
N GLN A 191 -1.81 5.25 7.38
CA GLN A 191 -2.01 3.81 7.32
C GLN A 191 -2.47 3.21 8.68
N SER A 192 -3.78 3.00 8.85
CA SER A 192 -4.32 2.18 9.95
C SER A 192 -4.01 0.71 9.66
N LYS A 193 -2.85 0.21 10.11
CA LYS A 193 -2.64 -1.24 10.23
C LYS A 193 -3.46 -1.75 11.42
N GLN A 194 -4.60 -2.36 11.13
CA GLN A 194 -5.24 -3.26 12.09
C GLN A 194 -4.31 -4.47 12.27
N LEU A 195 -3.74 -4.63 13.45
CA LEU A 195 -3.00 -5.82 13.87
C LEU A 195 -3.35 -6.07 15.34
N ASN A 196 -4.25 -7.02 15.55
CA ASN A 196 -4.09 -8.16 16.45
C ASN A 196 -5.06 -9.25 16.01
#